data_AF-A0A3P7JG38-F1
#
_entry.id   AF-A0A3P7JG38-F1
#
_cell.length_a   1.000
_cell.length_b   1.000
_cell.length_c   1.000
_cell.angle_alpha   90.00
_cell.angle_beta   90.00
_cell.angle_gamma   90.00
#
_symmetry.space_group_name_H-M   'P 1'
#
loop_
_entity.id
_entity.type
_entity.pdbx_description
1 polymer ?
#
loop_
_entity_poly.entity_id
_entity_poly.type
_entity_poly.pdbx_seq_one_letter_code
_entity_poly.pdbx_strand_id
1 'polypeptide(L)'
;MTDTFAEHFHDSWATRKLEKGWTHGDFYSRQQLTHPRLKPFSLLKDFEKAFYKERCAECLKALLAWGYTFDMADRDAADKAANARTPSGTTIQNFAPKPVDLSSMTLEKVGLVTKLRHALVPWDLLTDFERRKDRFRANEILKFLQYHGYHVVSPQVEQNLERKNEVERSSVEKRFAYNLLEKLIQYLEQASLKMKSIKPSQELTRRNTFRKEGQDVKFFEKVVLPLMHAYFNAHKNYFLEGSSIVQTGTASNREKEMVAK
;
A
#
# COMPACT_ATOMS: atom_id res chain seq x y z
N MET A 1 -19.78 -15.56 12.62
CA MET A 1 -18.86 -14.41 12.78
C MET A 1 -19.57 -13.08 13.01
N THR A 2 -20.57 -12.70 12.21
CA THR A 2 -21.28 -11.41 12.42
C THR A 2 -21.97 -11.31 13.78
N ASP A 3 -22.59 -12.41 14.24
CA ASP A 3 -23.35 -12.43 15.50
C ASP A 3 -22.42 -12.39 16.72
N THR A 4 -21.37 -13.20 16.73
CA THR A 4 -20.36 -13.22 17.79
C THR A 4 -19.64 -11.89 17.90
N PHE A 5 -19.41 -11.23 16.76
CA PHE A 5 -18.76 -9.93 16.76
C PHE A 5 -19.68 -8.77 17.15
N ALA A 6 -20.96 -8.83 16.76
CA ALA A 6 -21.97 -7.89 17.21
C ALA A 6 -22.14 -7.94 18.74
N GLU A 7 -22.12 -9.15 19.32
CA GLU A 7 -22.15 -9.37 20.76
C GLU A 7 -20.89 -8.84 21.45
N HIS A 8 -19.70 -9.12 20.91
CA HIS A 8 -18.43 -8.56 21.41
C HIS A 8 -18.49 -7.02 21.49
N PHE A 9 -18.97 -6.36 20.43
CA PHE A 9 -19.10 -4.90 20.42
C PHE A 9 -20.11 -4.38 21.45
N HIS A 10 -21.23 -5.08 21.61
CA HIS A 10 -22.23 -4.76 22.62
C HIS A 10 -21.63 -4.86 24.02
N ASP A 11 -20.91 -5.94 24.30
CA ASP A 11 -20.27 -6.18 25.58
C ASP A 11 -19.18 -5.14 25.87
N SER A 12 -18.33 -4.79 24.89
CA SER A 12 -17.34 -3.70 25.05
C SER A 12 -17.98 -2.33 25.30
N TRP A 13 -19.16 -2.07 24.74
CA TRP A 13 -19.91 -0.86 25.05
C TRP A 13 -20.51 -0.91 26.46
N ALA A 14 -21.09 -2.05 26.83
CA ALA A 14 -21.73 -2.26 28.12
C ALA A 14 -20.71 -2.19 29.27
N THR A 15 -19.56 -2.86 29.16
CA THR A 15 -18.47 -2.81 30.16
C THR A 15 -18.07 -1.36 30.47
N ARG A 16 -17.76 -0.56 29.45
CA ARG A 16 -17.39 0.87 29.63
C ARG A 16 -18.50 1.73 30.24
N LYS A 17 -19.76 1.33 30.08
CA LYS A 17 -20.90 2.00 30.69
C LYS A 17 -21.03 1.61 32.15
N LEU A 18 -20.96 0.32 32.47
CA LEU A 18 -20.99 -0.21 33.84
C LEU A 18 -19.82 0.35 34.67
N GLU A 19 -18.61 0.41 34.13
CA GLU A 19 -17.43 1.03 34.77
C GLU A 19 -17.65 2.51 35.13
N LYS A 20 -18.51 3.20 34.37
CA LYS A 20 -18.89 4.60 34.61
C LYS A 20 -20.11 4.72 35.53
N GLY A 21 -20.50 3.65 36.20
CA GLY A 21 -21.64 3.61 37.12
C GLY A 21 -23.01 3.58 36.44
N TRP A 22 -23.08 3.30 35.12
CA TRP A 22 -24.37 3.13 34.47
C TRP A 22 -25.02 1.81 34.86
N THR A 23 -26.34 1.79 34.96
CA THR A 23 -27.13 0.59 35.31
C THR A 23 -28.27 0.36 34.32
N HIS A 24 -28.87 -0.83 34.35
CA HIS A 24 -30.07 -1.10 33.56
C HIS A 24 -31.24 -0.24 34.05
N GLY A 25 -32.02 0.30 33.10
CA GLY A 25 -33.33 0.87 33.37
C GLY A 25 -34.16 0.89 32.09
N ASP A 26 -35.48 0.81 32.20
CA ASP A 26 -36.38 0.70 31.04
C ASP A 26 -36.31 1.92 30.11
N PHE A 27 -35.89 3.06 30.67
CA PHE A 27 -35.68 4.30 29.95
C PHE A 27 -34.26 4.81 30.15
N TYR A 28 -33.74 5.48 29.13
CA TYR A 28 -32.45 6.16 29.21
C TYR A 28 -32.56 7.39 30.11
N SER A 29 -31.69 7.50 31.11
CA SER A 29 -31.56 8.70 31.94
C SER A 29 -30.09 9.02 32.17
N ARG A 30 -29.68 10.23 31.81
CA ARG A 30 -28.32 10.71 32.14
C ARG A 30 -28.20 11.09 33.62
N GLN A 31 -29.27 11.55 34.26
CA GLN A 31 -29.26 11.93 35.67
C GLN A 31 -29.17 10.69 36.58
N GLN A 32 -29.91 9.63 36.25
CA GLN A 32 -29.91 8.37 37.01
C GLN A 32 -28.88 7.36 36.49
N LEU A 33 -28.15 7.71 35.41
CA LEU A 33 -27.19 6.84 34.72
C LEU A 33 -27.79 5.51 34.27
N THR A 34 -29.01 5.51 33.74
CA THR A 34 -29.69 4.28 33.28
C THR A 34 -29.68 4.13 31.76
N HIS A 35 -29.59 2.90 31.26
CA HIS A 35 -29.73 2.60 29.83
C HIS A 35 -30.48 1.28 29.57
N PRO A 36 -31.48 1.24 28.66
CA PRO A 36 -32.34 0.05 28.41
C PRO A 36 -31.65 -1.11 27.68
N ARG A 37 -30.38 -0.93 27.32
CA ARG A 37 -29.57 -1.92 26.60
C ARG A 37 -28.51 -2.56 27.48
N LEU A 38 -28.40 -2.17 28.75
CA LEU A 38 -27.48 -2.82 29.70
C LEU A 38 -28.06 -4.15 30.18
N LYS A 39 -28.14 -5.10 29.25
CA LYS A 39 -28.65 -6.45 29.40
C LYS A 39 -27.98 -7.37 28.36
N PRO A 40 -28.04 -8.69 28.54
CA PRO A 40 -27.44 -9.64 27.61
C PRO A 40 -27.87 -9.39 26.17
N PHE A 41 -26.95 -9.56 25.21
CA PHE A 41 -27.20 -9.32 23.79
C PHE A 41 -28.40 -10.12 23.26
N SER A 42 -28.61 -11.33 23.78
CA SER A 42 -29.77 -12.19 23.49
C SER A 42 -31.12 -11.56 23.84
N LEU A 43 -31.17 -10.67 24.84
CA LEU A 43 -32.39 -9.99 25.29
C LEU A 43 -32.63 -8.63 24.61
N LEU A 44 -31.76 -8.21 23.69
CA LEU A 44 -32.01 -7.03 22.86
C LEU A 44 -33.12 -7.31 21.85
N LYS A 45 -33.81 -6.24 21.43
CA LYS A 45 -34.81 -6.34 20.37
C LYS A 45 -34.13 -6.61 19.03
N ASP A 46 -34.84 -7.26 18.11
CA ASP A 46 -34.24 -7.68 16.84
C ASP A 46 -33.71 -6.52 16.01
N PHE A 47 -34.40 -5.38 15.99
CA PHE A 47 -33.91 -4.18 15.28
C PHE A 47 -32.61 -3.64 15.91
N GLU A 48 -32.42 -3.81 17.23
CA GLU A 48 -31.21 -3.39 17.93
C GLU A 48 -30.06 -4.32 17.57
N LYS A 49 -30.29 -5.64 17.60
CA LYS A 49 -29.31 -6.65 17.15
C LYS A 49 -28.94 -6.41 15.68
N ALA A 50 -29.92 -6.15 14.83
CA ALA A 50 -29.74 -5.89 13.41
C ALA A 50 -28.81 -4.70 13.16
N PHE A 51 -28.96 -3.61 13.93
CA PHE A 51 -28.06 -2.46 13.84
C PHE A 51 -26.58 -2.84 14.09
N TYR A 52 -26.29 -3.64 15.12
CA TYR A 52 -24.91 -4.10 15.37
C TYR A 52 -24.41 -5.02 14.25
N LYS A 53 -25.24 -5.97 13.81
CA LYS A 53 -24.89 -6.90 12.73
C LYS A 53 -24.64 -6.19 11.41
N GLU A 54 -25.46 -5.21 11.05
CA GLU A 54 -25.34 -4.43 9.83
C GLU A 54 -24.04 -3.64 9.81
N ARG A 55 -23.68 -2.97 10.92
CA ARG A 55 -22.41 -2.25 11.02
C ARG A 55 -21.19 -3.15 10.82
N CYS A 56 -21.25 -4.37 11.35
CA CYS A 56 -20.21 -5.37 11.14
C CYS A 56 -20.16 -5.83 9.68
N ALA A 57 -21.32 -6.13 9.10
CA ALA A 57 -21.44 -6.58 7.72
C ALA A 57 -20.99 -5.51 6.71
N GLU A 58 -21.32 -4.23 6.92
CA GLU A 58 -20.85 -3.12 6.07
C GLU A 58 -19.32 -3.07 5.97
N CYS A 59 -18.62 -3.29 7.10
CA CYS A 59 -17.16 -3.26 7.10
C CYS A 59 -16.57 -4.47 6.37
N LEU A 60 -17.10 -5.67 6.60
CA LEU A 60 -16.67 -6.87 5.89
C LEU A 60 -16.94 -6.76 4.38
N LYS A 61 -18.11 -6.25 3.98
CA LYS A 61 -18.45 -5.98 2.57
C LYS A 61 -17.48 -5.00 1.93
N ALA A 62 -17.09 -3.93 2.64
CA ALA A 62 -16.11 -2.96 2.14
C ALA A 62 -14.73 -3.61 1.92
N LEU A 63 -14.28 -4.45 2.84
CA LEU A 63 -13.01 -5.18 2.70
C LEU A 63 -13.05 -6.14 1.50
N LEU A 64 -14.12 -6.91 1.33
CA LEU A 64 -14.33 -7.76 0.15
C LEU A 64 -14.34 -6.93 -1.15
N ALA A 65 -15.03 -5.78 -1.17
CA ALA A 65 -15.07 -4.89 -2.32
C ALA A 65 -13.71 -4.27 -2.67
N TRP A 66 -12.81 -4.14 -1.69
CA TRP A 66 -11.42 -3.74 -1.93
C TRP A 66 -10.49 -4.90 -2.32
N GLY A 67 -11.03 -6.10 -2.48
CA GLY A 67 -10.28 -7.30 -2.90
C GLY A 67 -9.55 -8.01 -1.78
N TYR A 68 -9.87 -7.73 -0.51
CA TYR A 68 -9.35 -8.54 0.60
C TYR A 68 -10.06 -9.89 0.65
N THR A 69 -9.32 -10.94 0.96
CA THR A 69 -9.88 -12.27 1.23
C THR A 69 -9.71 -12.64 2.70
N PHE A 70 -10.58 -13.52 3.18
CA PHE A 70 -10.62 -13.99 4.56
C PHE A 70 -10.59 -15.51 4.56
N ASP A 71 -9.51 -16.09 5.04
CA ASP A 71 -9.31 -17.54 5.04
C ASP A 71 -9.14 -18.03 6.48
N MET A 72 -9.81 -19.13 6.81
CA MET A 72 -9.62 -19.81 8.09
C MET A 72 -8.26 -20.51 8.06
N ALA A 73 -7.25 -19.87 8.64
CA ALA A 73 -5.86 -20.31 8.59
C ALA A 73 -5.43 -21.04 9.87
N ASP A 74 -6.00 -20.67 11.03
CA ASP A 74 -5.65 -21.23 12.33
C ASP A 74 -6.89 -21.80 13.03
N ARG A 75 -7.13 -23.10 12.84
CA ARG A 75 -8.26 -23.80 13.46
C ARG A 75 -8.10 -23.95 14.96
N ASP A 76 -6.88 -24.10 15.46
CA ASP A 76 -6.61 -24.22 16.90
C ASP A 76 -6.93 -22.90 17.62
N ALA A 77 -6.60 -21.77 17.02
CA ALA A 77 -7.02 -20.45 17.52
C ALA A 77 -8.54 -20.29 17.49
N ALA A 78 -9.21 -20.72 16.41
CA ALA A 78 -10.66 -20.68 16.32
C ALA A 78 -11.35 -21.51 17.43
N ASP A 79 -10.84 -22.71 17.70
CA ASP A 79 -11.35 -23.60 18.75
C ASP A 79 -11.07 -23.03 20.15
N LYS A 80 -9.86 -22.49 20.38
CA LYS A 80 -9.54 -21.77 21.63
C LYS A 80 -10.47 -20.57 21.85
N ALA A 81 -10.74 -19.78 20.82
CA ALA A 81 -11.63 -18.63 20.88
C ALA A 81 -13.08 -19.05 21.19
N ALA A 82 -13.55 -20.15 20.60
CA ALA A 82 -14.86 -20.72 20.89
C ALA A 82 -14.97 -21.19 22.36
N ASN A 83 -13.92 -21.84 22.87
CA ASN A 83 -13.87 -22.38 24.23
C ASN A 83 -13.62 -21.31 25.31
N ALA A 84 -12.89 -20.23 24.99
CA ALA A 84 -12.62 -19.14 25.90
C ALA A 84 -13.81 -18.19 26.11
N ARG A 85 -14.87 -18.34 25.30
CA ARG A 85 -16.06 -17.50 25.36
C ARG A 85 -16.77 -17.66 26.70
N THR A 86 -16.71 -16.61 27.52
CA THR A 86 -17.46 -16.55 28.78
C THR A 86 -18.83 -15.90 28.53
N PRO A 87 -19.95 -16.50 28.94
CA PRO A 87 -21.27 -15.88 28.78
C PRO A 87 -21.37 -14.57 29.57
N SER A 88 -21.95 -13.55 28.96
CA SER A 88 -22.19 -12.23 29.58
C SER A 88 -23.39 -12.21 30.54
N GLY A 89 -23.91 -13.38 30.93
CA GLY A 89 -25.16 -13.55 31.67
C GLY A 89 -26.35 -13.87 30.77
N THR A 90 -27.42 -14.38 31.37
CA THR A 90 -28.67 -14.78 30.70
C THR A 90 -29.85 -13.89 31.06
N THR A 91 -29.73 -13.12 32.14
CA THR A 91 -30.76 -12.21 32.66
C THR A 91 -30.16 -10.83 32.88
N ILE A 92 -31.00 -9.85 33.21
CA ILE A 92 -30.55 -8.48 33.51
C ILE A 92 -29.74 -8.47 34.83
N GLN A 93 -30.12 -9.28 35.82
CA GLN A 93 -29.51 -9.27 37.16
C GLN A 93 -28.11 -9.88 37.18
N ASN A 94 -27.85 -10.87 36.33
CA ASN A 94 -26.54 -11.50 36.20
C ASN A 94 -25.76 -10.99 34.97
N PHE A 95 -26.16 -9.84 34.41
CA PHE A 95 -25.48 -9.26 33.25
C PHE A 95 -24.09 -8.78 33.64
N ALA A 96 -23.08 -9.51 33.19
CA ALA A 96 -21.67 -9.26 33.45
C ALA A 96 -20.90 -9.37 32.12
N PRO A 97 -20.92 -8.32 31.27
CA PRO A 97 -20.30 -8.34 29.96
C PRO A 97 -18.79 -8.53 30.07
N LYS A 98 -18.28 -9.53 29.34
CA LYS A 98 -16.86 -9.89 29.28
C LYS A 98 -16.41 -9.94 27.81
N PRO A 99 -16.21 -8.76 27.17
CA PRO A 99 -15.69 -8.72 25.81
C PRO A 99 -14.28 -9.34 25.77
N VAL A 100 -13.89 -9.83 24.59
CA VAL A 100 -12.55 -10.38 24.38
C VAL A 100 -11.50 -9.27 24.54
N ASP A 101 -10.44 -9.51 25.30
CA ASP A 101 -9.33 -8.56 25.36
C ASP A 101 -8.44 -8.67 24.12
N LEU A 102 -8.57 -7.70 23.21
CA LEU A 102 -7.79 -7.59 21.98
C LEU A 102 -6.64 -6.58 22.10
N SER A 103 -6.40 -6.01 23.29
CA SER A 103 -5.43 -4.93 23.48
C SER A 103 -4.00 -5.36 23.20
N SER A 104 -3.63 -6.57 23.64
CA SER A 104 -2.30 -7.18 23.47
C SER A 104 -2.09 -7.83 22.10
N MET A 105 -3.15 -8.03 21.32
CA MET A 105 -3.04 -8.63 19.98
C MET A 105 -2.37 -7.66 19.00
N THR A 106 -1.37 -8.17 18.29
CA THR A 106 -0.74 -7.48 17.17
C THR A 106 -1.32 -8.02 15.86
N LEU A 107 -1.75 -7.11 14.99
CA LEU A 107 -2.19 -7.49 13.66
C LEU A 107 -0.99 -8.01 12.87
N GLU A 108 -1.11 -9.21 12.31
CA GLU A 108 -0.17 -9.68 11.29
C GLU A 108 -0.23 -8.71 10.09
N LYS A 109 0.85 -8.53 9.34
CA LYS A 109 1.05 -7.43 8.34
C LYS A 109 -0.12 -7.30 7.34
N VAL A 110 -1.18 -6.61 7.72
CA VAL A 110 -2.26 -6.20 6.83
C VAL A 110 -2.02 -4.73 6.48
N GLY A 111 -1.75 -4.43 5.21
CA GLY A 111 -1.59 -3.06 4.69
C GLY A 111 -2.90 -2.25 4.67
N LEU A 112 -3.71 -2.36 5.73
CA LEU A 112 -5.14 -2.07 5.76
C LEU A 112 -5.46 -0.71 6.41
N VAL A 113 -4.47 -0.05 7.02
CA VAL A 113 -4.68 1.13 7.89
C VAL A 113 -5.05 2.41 7.11
N THR A 114 -4.98 2.42 5.78
CA THR A 114 -5.14 3.65 4.98
C THR A 114 -6.47 3.80 4.21
N LYS A 115 -7.39 2.82 4.22
CA LYS A 115 -8.55 2.85 3.29
C LYS A 115 -9.95 2.84 3.90
N LEU A 116 -10.10 2.76 5.23
CA LEU A 116 -11.43 2.61 5.85
C LEU A 116 -12.21 3.93 6.03
N ARG A 117 -13.01 4.23 4.98
CA ARG A 117 -14.26 5.04 4.88
C ARG A 117 -14.22 6.40 4.17
N HIS A 118 -15.25 6.54 3.33
CA HIS A 118 -15.69 7.71 2.58
C HIS A 118 -16.15 8.85 3.51
N ALA A 119 -15.35 9.91 3.58
CA ALA A 119 -15.86 11.28 3.66
C ALA A 119 -15.62 11.92 2.29
N LEU A 120 -16.39 12.94 1.91
CA LEU A 120 -16.23 13.73 0.67
C LEU A 120 -14.90 14.54 0.63
N VAL A 121 -13.98 14.23 1.54
CA VAL A 121 -12.69 14.84 1.73
C VAL A 121 -11.66 13.69 1.80
N PRO A 122 -10.57 13.76 1.02
CA PRO A 122 -9.48 12.78 1.06
C PRO A 122 -9.07 12.40 2.50
N TRP A 123 -8.83 11.12 2.74
CA TRP A 123 -8.45 10.55 4.06
C TRP A 123 -7.28 11.28 4.72
N ASP A 124 -6.36 11.81 3.91
CA ASP A 124 -5.16 12.53 4.36
C ASP A 124 -5.45 13.95 4.87
N LEU A 125 -6.65 14.47 4.62
CA LEU A 125 -7.11 15.78 5.07
C LEU A 125 -8.03 15.71 6.30
N LEU A 126 -8.38 14.50 6.76
CA LEU A 126 -9.14 14.33 8.00
C LEU A 126 -8.26 14.62 9.23
N THR A 127 -8.83 15.29 10.22
CA THR A 127 -8.14 15.55 11.49
C THR A 127 -7.87 14.26 12.26
N ASP A 128 -6.89 14.24 13.16
CA ASP A 128 -6.58 13.06 13.97
C ASP A 128 -7.76 12.57 14.82
N PHE A 129 -8.63 13.49 15.25
CA PHE A 129 -9.84 13.16 15.99
C PHE A 129 -10.85 12.38 15.13
N GLU A 130 -11.10 12.85 13.90
CA GLU A 130 -12.00 12.19 12.94
C GLU A 130 -11.45 10.82 12.53
N ARG A 131 -10.14 10.73 12.29
CA ARG A 131 -9.46 9.48 11.93
C ARG A 131 -9.42 8.46 13.07
N ARG A 132 -9.51 8.84 14.34
CA ARG A 132 -9.38 7.93 15.50
C ARG A 132 -10.61 7.04 15.71
N LYS A 133 -11.81 7.57 15.48
CA LYS A 133 -13.07 6.83 15.71
C LYS A 133 -13.25 5.66 14.73
N ASP A 134 -12.88 5.87 13.47
CA ASP A 134 -13.01 4.85 12.42
C ASP A 134 -11.80 3.90 12.38
N ARG A 135 -10.58 4.37 12.68
CA ARG A 135 -9.40 3.49 12.89
C ARG A 135 -9.59 2.49 14.02
N PHE A 136 -10.21 2.88 15.13
CA PHE A 136 -10.44 1.98 16.26
C PHE A 136 -11.31 0.79 15.85
N ARG A 137 -12.44 1.05 15.17
CA ARG A 137 -13.38 0.00 14.75
C ARG A 137 -12.80 -0.92 13.69
N ALA A 138 -12.05 -0.36 12.75
CA ALA A 138 -11.32 -1.11 11.74
C ALA A 138 -10.33 -2.10 12.38
N ASN A 139 -9.48 -1.62 13.28
CA ASN A 139 -8.50 -2.47 13.95
C ASN A 139 -9.16 -3.53 14.83
N GLU A 140 -10.22 -3.17 15.55
CA GLU A 140 -10.97 -4.10 16.38
C GLU A 140 -11.54 -5.27 15.56
N ILE A 141 -12.10 -4.98 14.38
CA ILE A 141 -12.62 -6.00 13.45
C ILE A 141 -11.53 -6.97 13.03
N LEU A 142 -10.39 -6.45 12.59
CA LEU A 142 -9.29 -7.28 12.09
C LEU A 142 -8.69 -8.14 13.21
N LYS A 143 -8.51 -7.57 14.40
CA LYS A 143 -8.01 -8.32 15.57
C LYS A 143 -8.99 -9.40 15.98
N PHE A 144 -10.28 -9.12 15.95
CA PHE A 144 -11.31 -10.10 16.27
C PHE A 144 -11.36 -11.23 15.25
N LEU A 145 -11.21 -10.94 13.96
CA LEU A 145 -11.08 -11.96 12.92
C LEU A 145 -9.87 -12.87 13.17
N GLN A 146 -8.70 -12.27 13.45
CA GLN A 146 -7.47 -12.99 13.77
C GLN A 146 -7.61 -13.84 15.04
N TYR A 147 -8.29 -13.32 16.07
CA TYR A 147 -8.56 -14.05 17.31
C TYR A 147 -9.35 -15.33 17.05
N HIS A 148 -10.29 -15.27 16.10
CA HIS A 148 -11.09 -16.40 15.65
C HIS A 148 -10.41 -17.25 14.55
N GLY A 149 -9.11 -17.10 14.33
CA GLY A 149 -8.34 -17.92 13.41
C GLY A 149 -8.41 -17.52 11.94
N TYR A 150 -9.01 -16.37 11.62
CA TYR A 150 -9.08 -15.86 10.24
C TYR A 150 -7.85 -15.02 9.91
N HIS A 151 -7.22 -15.34 8.78
CA HIS A 151 -6.18 -14.50 8.19
C HIS A 151 -6.80 -13.58 7.13
N VAL A 152 -6.42 -12.30 7.14
CA VAL A 152 -6.90 -11.29 6.19
C VAL A 152 -5.81 -11.02 5.16
N VAL A 153 -6.02 -11.44 3.92
CA VAL A 153 -5.04 -11.27 2.83
C VAL A 153 -5.35 -10.00 2.05
N SER A 154 -4.34 -9.16 1.84
CA SER A 154 -4.44 -7.95 1.01
C SER A 154 -4.11 -8.24 -0.45
N PRO A 155 -4.88 -7.71 -1.41
CA PRO A 155 -4.60 -7.88 -2.84
C PRO A 155 -3.31 -7.18 -3.29
N GLN A 156 -2.75 -6.29 -2.46
CA GLN A 156 -1.51 -5.59 -2.77
C GLN A 156 -0.26 -6.46 -2.64
N VAL A 157 -0.31 -7.58 -1.90
CA VAL A 157 0.86 -8.45 -1.71
C VAL A 157 1.27 -9.09 -3.04
N GLU A 158 0.31 -9.57 -3.82
CA GLU A 158 0.54 -10.14 -5.15
C GLU A 158 1.05 -9.07 -6.14
N GLN A 159 0.39 -7.91 -6.21
CA GLN A 159 0.83 -6.81 -7.08
C GLN A 159 2.20 -6.23 -6.70
N ASN A 160 2.62 -6.31 -5.43
CA ASN A 160 3.93 -5.80 -5.00
C ASN A 160 5.06 -6.79 -5.33
N LEU A 161 4.79 -8.09 -5.34
CA LEU A 161 5.77 -9.10 -5.76
C LEU A 161 6.01 -9.02 -7.27
N GLU A 162 4.95 -8.87 -8.07
CA GLU A 162 5.04 -8.67 -9.52
C GLU A 162 5.72 -7.33 -9.85
N ARG A 163 5.30 -6.22 -9.23
CA ARG A 163 5.94 -4.91 -9.42
C ARG A 163 7.40 -4.93 -9.00
N LYS A 164 7.77 -5.64 -7.94
CA LYS A 164 9.18 -5.72 -7.51
C LYS A 164 10.04 -6.44 -8.54
N ASN A 165 9.57 -7.56 -9.09
CA ASN A 165 10.26 -8.29 -10.14
C ASN A 165 10.37 -7.47 -11.45
N GLU A 166 9.31 -6.74 -11.80
CA GLU A 166 9.29 -5.88 -13.00
C GLU A 166 10.21 -4.66 -12.84
N VAL A 167 10.28 -4.07 -11.65
CA VAL A 167 11.18 -2.95 -11.32
C VAL A 167 12.65 -3.41 -11.31
N GLU A 168 12.95 -4.61 -10.79
CA GLU A 168 14.32 -5.15 -10.83
C GLU A 168 14.76 -5.45 -12.28
N ARG A 169 13.88 -6.05 -13.09
CA ARG A 169 14.17 -6.30 -14.51
C ARG A 169 14.36 -5.00 -15.31
N SER A 170 13.48 -4.03 -15.08
CA SER A 170 13.60 -2.69 -15.66
C SER A 170 14.90 -2.00 -15.22
N SER A 171 15.33 -2.13 -13.97
CA SER A 171 16.57 -1.54 -13.47
C SER A 171 17.82 -2.08 -14.18
N VAL A 172 17.88 -3.39 -14.45
CA VAL A 172 19.02 -4.01 -15.15
C VAL A 172 19.09 -3.52 -16.60
N GLU A 173 17.96 -3.47 -17.30
CA GLU A 173 17.87 -2.97 -18.68
C GLU A 173 18.24 -1.49 -18.77
N LYS A 174 17.81 -0.68 -17.79
CA LYS A 174 18.15 0.74 -17.67
C LYS A 174 19.65 0.96 -17.46
N ARG A 175 20.30 0.18 -16.58
CA ARG A 175 21.76 0.23 -16.35
C ARG A 175 22.55 -0.13 -17.61
N PHE A 176 22.17 -1.19 -18.30
CA PHE A 176 22.80 -1.53 -19.57
C PHE A 176 22.62 -0.38 -20.56
N ALA A 177 21.42 0.22 -20.59
CA ALA A 177 21.09 1.20 -21.58
C ALA A 177 21.93 2.48 -21.46
N TYR A 178 22.11 2.96 -20.23
CA TYR A 178 22.94 4.11 -19.89
C TYR A 178 24.42 3.87 -20.19
N ASN A 179 24.99 2.76 -19.71
CA ASN A 179 26.40 2.44 -19.90
C ASN A 179 26.77 2.33 -21.39
N LEU A 180 25.87 1.77 -22.20
CA LEU A 180 26.07 1.69 -23.64
C LEU A 180 26.00 3.07 -24.30
N LEU A 181 25.06 3.93 -23.91
CA LEU A 181 24.97 5.30 -24.41
C LEU A 181 26.23 6.11 -24.05
N GLU A 182 26.71 6.00 -22.82
CA GLU A 182 27.94 6.66 -22.36
C GLU A 182 29.14 6.25 -23.21
N LYS A 183 29.31 4.94 -23.48
CA LYS A 183 30.36 4.44 -24.38
C LYS A 183 30.21 4.96 -25.81
N LEU A 184 28.98 5.01 -26.33
CA LEU A 184 28.71 5.52 -27.67
C LEU A 184 29.03 7.02 -27.79
N ILE A 185 28.71 7.82 -26.77
CA ILE A 185 29.08 9.24 -26.71
C ILE A 185 30.60 9.40 -26.63
N GLN A 186 31.29 8.60 -25.83
CA GLN A 186 32.77 8.62 -25.78
C GLN A 186 33.38 8.30 -27.15
N TYR A 187 32.85 7.32 -27.87
CA TYR A 187 33.29 7.03 -29.24
C TYR A 187 33.01 8.19 -30.21
N LEU A 188 31.87 8.88 -30.04
CA LEU A 188 31.53 10.07 -30.81
C LEU A 188 32.55 11.21 -30.58
N GLU A 189 32.92 11.48 -29.34
CA GLU A 189 33.91 12.50 -28.98
C GLU A 189 35.31 12.15 -29.52
N GLN A 190 35.73 10.90 -29.39
CA GLN A 190 37.02 10.43 -29.91
C GLN A 190 37.08 10.48 -31.45
N ALA A 191 36.00 10.11 -32.13
CA ALA A 191 35.92 10.17 -33.58
C ALA A 191 35.83 11.62 -34.09
N SER A 192 35.09 12.49 -33.39
CA SER A 192 35.02 13.94 -33.66
C SER A 192 36.39 14.60 -33.70
N LEU A 193 37.29 14.24 -32.78
CA LEU A 193 38.66 14.74 -32.77
C LEU A 193 39.46 14.35 -34.01
N LYS A 194 39.20 13.17 -34.61
CA LYS A 194 39.83 12.70 -35.85
C LYS A 194 39.16 13.24 -37.12
N MET A 195 37.92 13.72 -37.00
CA MET A 195 37.14 14.31 -38.10
C MET A 195 37.28 15.83 -38.20
N LYS A 196 38.01 16.50 -37.29
CA LYS A 196 38.34 17.92 -37.43
C LYS A 196 39.10 18.14 -38.74
N SER A 197 38.54 18.97 -39.62
CA SER A 197 39.05 19.25 -40.95
C SER A 197 40.56 19.50 -40.96
N ILE A 198 41.31 18.62 -41.63
CA ILE A 198 42.67 18.96 -42.03
C ILE A 198 42.53 20.08 -43.05
N LYS A 199 42.96 21.30 -42.68
CA LYS A 199 42.96 22.45 -43.59
C LYS A 199 43.63 22.02 -44.91
N PRO A 200 43.06 22.33 -46.08
CA PRO A 200 43.77 22.12 -47.34
C PRO A 200 45.11 22.88 -47.25
N SER A 201 46.20 22.26 -47.71
CA SER A 201 47.48 22.94 -47.81
C SER A 201 47.29 24.22 -48.63
N GLN A 202 47.86 25.34 -48.17
CA GLN A 202 47.84 26.61 -48.90
C GLN A 202 48.24 26.41 -50.38
N GLU A 203 47.60 27.19 -51.24
CA GLU A 203 47.64 27.13 -52.72
C GLU A 203 49.03 27.41 -53.33
N LEU A 204 50.04 26.60 -53.03
CA LEU A 204 51.35 26.66 -53.67
C LEU A 204 51.83 25.29 -54.18
N THR A 205 50.94 24.30 -54.30
CA THR A 205 51.28 22.98 -54.85
C THR A 205 50.28 22.55 -55.93
N ARG A 206 50.76 22.33 -57.16
CA ARG A 206 49.97 21.85 -58.33
C ARG A 206 49.45 20.40 -58.22
N ARG A 207 49.61 19.73 -57.08
CA ARG A 207 49.06 18.40 -56.84
C ARG A 207 47.83 18.50 -55.94
N ASN A 208 46.67 18.20 -56.52
CA ASN A 208 45.43 17.95 -55.78
C ASN A 208 45.64 16.75 -54.85
N THR A 209 46.03 17.02 -53.60
CA THR A 209 46.04 16.02 -52.53
C THR A 209 44.80 16.21 -51.69
N PHE A 210 43.65 15.86 -52.25
CA PHE A 210 42.46 15.62 -51.44
C PHE A 210 42.77 14.41 -50.55
N ARG A 211 42.91 14.61 -49.25
CA ARG A 211 42.88 13.50 -48.30
C ARG A 211 41.47 12.90 -48.40
N LYS A 212 41.34 11.75 -49.05
CA LYS A 212 40.11 10.96 -48.98
C LYS A 212 39.85 10.66 -47.51
N GLU A 213 38.63 10.90 -47.06
CA GLU A 213 38.18 10.56 -45.72
C GLU A 213 38.60 9.13 -45.38
N GLY A 214 39.22 8.95 -44.21
CA GLY A 214 39.69 7.65 -43.76
C GLY A 214 38.52 6.64 -43.65
N GLN A 215 38.85 5.35 -43.71
CA GLN A 215 37.85 4.29 -43.54
C GLN A 215 37.12 4.38 -42.19
N ASP A 216 37.79 4.94 -41.18
CA ASP A 216 37.26 5.24 -39.85
C ASP A 216 36.14 6.30 -39.88
N VAL A 217 36.31 7.36 -40.66
CA VAL A 217 35.29 8.40 -40.86
C VAL A 217 34.04 7.83 -41.53
N LYS A 218 34.22 6.99 -42.56
CA LYS A 218 33.10 6.35 -43.27
C LYS A 218 32.39 5.30 -42.42
N PHE A 219 33.13 4.54 -41.63
CA PHE A 219 32.56 3.58 -40.68
C PHE A 219 31.73 4.32 -39.63
N PHE A 220 32.23 5.44 -39.14
CA PHE A 220 31.52 6.27 -38.18
C PHE A 220 30.20 6.82 -38.74
N GLU A 221 30.25 7.44 -39.92
CA GLU A 221 29.08 8.02 -40.58
C GLU A 221 28.04 6.96 -40.94
N LYS A 222 28.47 5.81 -41.48
CA LYS A 222 27.57 4.80 -42.02
C LYS A 222 27.10 3.75 -41.03
N VAL A 223 27.82 3.55 -39.91
CA VAL A 223 27.55 2.47 -38.96
C VAL A 223 27.25 3.01 -37.57
N VAL A 224 28.12 3.87 -37.03
CA VAL A 224 28.00 4.31 -35.64
C VAL A 224 26.85 5.29 -35.46
N LEU A 225 26.71 6.30 -36.34
CA LEU A 225 25.63 7.28 -36.24
C LEU A 225 24.23 6.65 -36.41
N PRO A 226 23.95 5.78 -37.41
CA PRO A 226 22.66 5.12 -37.52
C PRO A 226 22.36 4.20 -36.33
N LEU A 227 23.38 3.50 -35.80
CA LEU A 227 23.23 2.66 -34.62
C LEU A 227 22.86 3.48 -33.38
N MET A 228 23.56 4.60 -33.13
CA MET A 228 23.23 5.52 -32.04
C MET A 228 21.82 6.08 -32.16
N HIS A 229 21.41 6.47 -33.37
CA HIS A 229 20.08 7.01 -33.62
C HIS A 229 18.98 5.95 -33.42
N ALA A 230 19.16 4.74 -33.95
CA ALA A 230 18.23 3.63 -33.75
C ALA A 230 18.11 3.25 -32.27
N TYR A 231 19.25 3.19 -31.59
CA TYR A 231 19.33 2.85 -30.18
C TYR A 231 18.68 3.89 -29.27
N PHE A 232 18.98 5.17 -29.49
CA PHE A 232 18.35 6.26 -28.74
C PHE A 232 16.82 6.24 -28.93
N ASN A 233 16.34 6.04 -30.15
CA ASN A 233 14.90 5.97 -30.41
C ASN A 233 14.22 4.75 -29.76
N ALA A 234 14.89 3.60 -29.73
CA ALA A 234 14.39 2.39 -29.07
C ALA A 234 14.26 2.57 -27.55
N HIS A 235 15.14 3.38 -26.94
CA HIS A 235 15.18 3.61 -25.49
C HIS A 235 14.83 5.06 -25.10
N LYS A 236 14.17 5.83 -25.98
CA LYS A 236 13.92 7.27 -25.78
C LYS A 236 13.12 7.59 -24.53
N ASN A 237 12.12 6.76 -24.21
CA ASN A 237 11.27 6.97 -23.04
C ASN A 237 12.10 6.84 -21.76
N TYR A 238 13.00 5.86 -21.68
CA TYR A 238 13.93 5.72 -20.56
C TYR A 238 14.84 6.95 -20.40
N PHE A 239 15.44 7.43 -21.49
CA PHE A 239 16.34 8.59 -21.43
C PHE A 239 15.62 9.91 -21.12
N LEU A 240 14.34 10.04 -21.46
CA LEU A 240 13.53 11.24 -21.24
C LEU A 240 12.72 11.21 -19.93
N GLU A 241 12.45 10.02 -19.37
CA GLU A 241 11.73 9.80 -18.10
C GLU A 241 12.42 10.51 -16.91
N GLY A 242 13.74 10.73 -16.97
CA GLY A 242 14.50 11.41 -15.91
C GLY A 242 14.22 12.91 -15.74
N SER A 243 13.39 13.51 -16.59
CA SER A 243 13.04 14.94 -16.55
C SER A 243 11.68 15.25 -15.92
N SER A 244 10.86 14.24 -15.61
CA SER A 244 9.59 14.47 -14.91
C SER A 244 9.83 14.60 -13.40
N ILE A 245 9.53 15.80 -12.90
CA ILE A 245 9.51 16.21 -11.49
C ILE A 245 9.13 15.06 -10.53
N VAL A 246 9.98 14.89 -9.52
CA VAL A 246 9.82 13.99 -8.37
C VAL A 246 8.56 14.38 -7.59
N GLN A 247 7.51 13.57 -7.66
CA GLN A 247 6.27 13.76 -6.91
C GLN A 247 6.15 12.89 -5.64
N THR A 248 7.19 12.15 -5.29
CA THR A 248 7.23 11.35 -4.06
C THR A 248 8.54 11.64 -3.35
N GLY A 249 8.51 11.96 -2.06
CA GLY A 249 9.66 12.30 -1.20
C GLY A 249 10.69 11.18 -1.00
N THR A 250 10.89 10.33 -2.01
CA THR A 250 11.98 9.38 -2.15
C THR A 250 12.95 9.94 -3.18
N ALA A 251 14.22 10.08 -2.80
CA ALA A 251 15.30 10.50 -3.68
C ALA A 251 15.21 9.80 -5.06
N SER A 252 15.39 10.57 -6.13
CA SER A 252 15.31 10.09 -7.50
C SER A 252 16.30 8.94 -7.71
N ASN A 253 16.00 7.99 -8.60
CA ASN A 253 16.96 6.94 -8.96
C ASN A 253 18.31 7.54 -9.42
N ARG A 254 18.28 8.75 -10.01
CA ARG A 254 19.45 9.55 -10.35
C ARG A 254 20.31 9.98 -9.14
N GLU A 255 19.69 10.26 -7.99
CA GLU A 255 20.39 10.61 -6.75
C GLU A 255 21.00 9.38 -6.07
N LYS A 256 20.31 8.23 -6.09
CA LYS A 256 20.83 6.99 -5.52
C LYS A 256 22.02 6.42 -6.29
N GLU A 257 22.08 6.67 -7.60
CA GLU A 257 23.17 6.19 -8.48
C GLU A 257 24.42 7.08 -8.44
N MET A 258 24.32 8.36 -8.07
CA MET A 258 25.51 9.22 -7.90
C MET A 258 26.27 8.98 -6.58
N VAL A 259 25.62 8.37 -5.59
CA VAL A 259 26.23 8.08 -4.27
C VAL A 259 26.93 6.72 -4.22
N ALA A 260 26.63 5.82 -5.16
CA ALA A 260 27.28 4.51 -5.28
C ALA A 260 28.49 4.56 -6.23
N LYS A 261 29.45 5.45 -5.94
CA LYS A 261 30.81 5.40 -6.50
C LYS A 261 31.79 4.93 -5.45
#